data_AF-D6ZK26-F1
#
_entry.id   AF-D6ZK26-F1
#
_cell.length_a   1.000
_cell.length_b   1.000
_cell.length_c   1.000
_cell.angle_alpha   90.00
_cell.angle_beta   90.00
_cell.angle_gamma   90.00
#
_symmetry.space_group_name_H-M   'P 1'
#
loop_
_entity.id
_entity.type
_entity.pdbx_description
1 polymer ?
#
loop_
_entity_poly.entity_id
_entity_poly.type
_entity_poly.pdbx_seq_one_letter_code
_entity_poly.pdbx_strand_id
1 'polypeptide(L)'
;MVQKCDSRTVEEFKEAWLRGDSVFPQHPEEEGQRWFLRTPVSSATPARNENLVFIGMNPSTAANFAPRTEGGDPTTERILNYDDFKIGNYCQMTIINLIPLIGQSEKSKTSSKKLPTWSDEAGKKEIQDSYWVTREVIKLIVKESHTVHLMWGCPSSRFPWKKDVLPFVKKWLHETITNQNVQAFLSKKGHPLHPGFGGIKQWEGKTLADDVRFILET
;
A
#
# COMPACT_ATOMS: atom_id res chain seq x y z
N MET A 1 -9.73 -19.67 26.00
CA MET A 1 -10.30 -19.18 24.73
C MET A 1 -9.16 -18.63 23.89
N VAL A 2 -8.79 -19.33 22.82
CA VAL A 2 -7.77 -18.88 21.88
C VAL A 2 -8.43 -17.83 21.00
N GLN A 3 -8.01 -16.58 21.16
CA GLN A 3 -8.46 -15.46 20.34
C GLN A 3 -7.95 -15.72 18.93
N LYS A 4 -8.86 -16.03 17.99
CA LYS A 4 -8.52 -16.17 16.57
C LYS A 4 -7.84 -14.88 16.13
N CYS A 5 -6.56 -14.99 15.79
CA CYS A 5 -5.97 -14.03 14.88
C CYS A 5 -6.59 -14.36 13.52
N ASP A 6 -7.60 -13.60 13.10
CA ASP A 6 -8.27 -13.77 11.81
C ASP A 6 -7.29 -13.43 10.69
N SER A 7 -6.44 -14.40 10.33
CA SER A 7 -5.74 -14.44 9.06
C SER A 7 -6.78 -14.75 7.99
N ARG A 8 -7.35 -13.71 7.41
CA ARG A 8 -8.25 -13.86 6.28
C ARG A 8 -7.52 -14.37 5.05
N THR A 9 -8.24 -15.13 4.27
CA THR A 9 -7.75 -15.97 3.17
C THR A 9 -7.60 -15.17 1.86
N VAL A 10 -6.87 -15.72 0.90
CA VAL A 10 -6.73 -15.13 -0.44
C VAL A 10 -8.09 -15.01 -1.14
N GLU A 11 -9.03 -15.90 -0.80
CA GLU A 11 -10.37 -15.99 -1.33
C GLU A 11 -11.24 -14.79 -0.92
N GLU A 12 -11.24 -14.44 0.38
CA GLU A 12 -11.99 -13.29 0.89
C GLU A 12 -11.55 -11.98 0.22
N PHE A 13 -10.25 -11.86 -0.07
CA PHE A 13 -9.77 -10.74 -0.85
C PHE A 13 -10.27 -10.75 -2.29
N LYS A 14 -10.15 -11.89 -2.98
CA LYS A 14 -10.57 -12.01 -4.38
C LYS A 14 -12.03 -11.59 -4.52
N GLU A 15 -12.89 -12.04 -3.62
CA GLU A 15 -14.28 -11.63 -3.56
C GLU A 15 -14.43 -10.13 -3.34
N ALA A 16 -13.64 -9.54 -2.44
CA ALA A 16 -13.64 -8.11 -2.20
C ALA A 16 -13.17 -7.30 -3.43
N TRP A 17 -12.14 -7.77 -4.14
CA TRP A 17 -11.67 -7.18 -5.39
C TRP A 17 -12.72 -7.24 -6.51
N LEU A 18 -13.35 -8.40 -6.68
CA LEU A 18 -14.33 -8.66 -7.74
C LEU A 18 -15.64 -7.88 -7.55
N ARG A 19 -16.05 -7.59 -6.32
CA ARG A 19 -17.28 -6.84 -6.04
C ARG A 19 -17.27 -5.40 -6.56
N GLY A 20 -16.09 -4.81 -6.74
CA GLY A 20 -15.96 -3.44 -7.25
C GLY A 20 -16.44 -2.37 -6.28
N ASP A 21 -15.84 -1.19 -6.46
CA ASP A 21 -16.02 0.11 -5.78
C ASP A 21 -15.97 0.15 -4.25
N SER A 22 -14.86 0.75 -3.77
CA SER A 22 -14.53 1.04 -2.37
C SER A 22 -14.27 -0.20 -1.52
N VAL A 23 -13.09 -0.81 -1.64
CA VAL A 23 -12.80 -2.05 -0.87
C VAL A 23 -12.26 -1.74 0.53
N PHE A 24 -13.16 -1.18 1.33
CA PHE A 24 -13.27 -1.45 2.75
C PHE A 24 -13.70 -2.93 2.89
N PRO A 25 -13.37 -3.68 3.95
CA PRO A 25 -14.31 -4.75 4.31
C PRO A 25 -15.72 -4.16 4.44
N GLN A 26 -16.75 -5.00 4.35
CA GLN A 26 -18.14 -4.56 4.44
C GLN A 26 -18.44 -3.73 5.72
N HIS A 27 -17.65 -3.96 6.78
CA HIS A 27 -17.70 -3.24 8.05
C HIS A 27 -16.28 -2.90 8.57
N PRO A 28 -15.62 -1.87 8.03
CA PRO A 28 -14.22 -1.52 8.33
C PRO A 28 -14.02 -1.04 9.77
N GLU A 29 -15.05 -0.44 10.34
CA GLU A 29 -15.12 -0.03 11.75
C GLU A 29 -15.24 -1.22 12.71
N GLU A 30 -15.88 -2.31 12.28
CA GLU A 30 -16.12 -3.50 13.13
C GLU A 30 -14.94 -4.49 13.08
N GLU A 31 -14.27 -4.55 11.94
CA GLU A 31 -13.26 -5.56 11.67
C GLU A 31 -11.82 -5.08 11.92
N GLY A 32 -11.61 -3.75 12.01
CA GLY A 32 -10.33 -3.16 12.34
C GLY A 32 -9.19 -3.56 11.38
N GLN A 33 -9.49 -3.90 10.13
CA GLN A 33 -8.54 -4.31 9.09
C GLN A 33 -8.96 -3.72 7.73
N ARG A 34 -7.98 -3.33 6.90
CA ARG A 34 -8.17 -2.91 5.49
C ARG A 34 -6.94 -3.27 4.69
N TRP A 35 -7.17 -3.76 3.48
CA TRP A 35 -6.13 -4.39 2.69
C TRP A 35 -5.62 -3.46 1.59
N PHE A 36 -6.52 -2.65 1.01
CA PHE A 36 -6.22 -1.67 -0.04
C PHE A 36 -7.34 -0.62 -0.14
N LEU A 37 -7.11 0.45 -0.90
CA LEU A 37 -8.11 1.40 -1.36
C LEU A 37 -8.17 1.33 -2.89
N ARG A 38 -9.37 1.22 -3.48
CA ARG A 38 -9.60 1.31 -4.92
C ARG A 38 -10.59 2.44 -5.18
N THR A 39 -10.19 3.44 -5.98
CA THR A 39 -11.07 4.56 -6.32
C THR A 39 -12.14 4.08 -7.30
N PRO A 40 -13.31 4.76 -7.35
CA PRO A 40 -14.23 4.58 -8.46
C PRO A 40 -13.54 4.85 -9.79
N VAL A 41 -14.10 4.30 -10.87
CA VAL A 41 -13.68 4.65 -12.22
C VAL A 41 -13.92 6.13 -12.44
N SER A 42 -12.90 6.84 -12.90
CA SER A 42 -12.94 8.28 -13.14
C SER A 42 -13.93 8.60 -14.26
N SER A 43 -14.92 9.43 -13.97
CA SER A 43 -15.87 9.95 -14.97
C SER A 43 -15.37 11.22 -15.65
N ALA A 44 -14.18 11.72 -15.30
CA ALA A 44 -13.63 12.95 -15.84
C ALA A 44 -13.10 12.72 -17.28
N THR A 45 -13.24 13.72 -18.15
CA THR A 45 -12.61 13.72 -19.48
C THR A 45 -11.48 14.76 -19.50
N PRO A 46 -10.25 14.43 -19.96
CA PRO A 46 -9.79 13.10 -20.36
C PRO A 46 -9.11 12.36 -19.19
N ALA A 47 -9.84 11.46 -18.52
CA ALA A 47 -9.17 10.38 -17.80
C ALA A 47 -8.41 9.54 -18.82
N ARG A 48 -7.11 9.27 -18.56
CA ARG A 48 -6.38 8.29 -19.37
C ARG A 48 -7.04 6.93 -19.20
N ASN A 49 -6.98 6.08 -20.22
CA ASN A 49 -7.39 4.68 -20.11
C ASN A 49 -6.32 3.83 -19.37
N GLU A 50 -5.78 4.37 -18.28
CA GLU A 50 -4.69 3.77 -17.52
C GLU A 50 -5.11 3.58 -16.06
N ASN A 51 -4.90 2.37 -15.55
CA ASN A 51 -5.06 2.04 -14.14
C ASN A 51 -3.71 2.18 -13.44
N LEU A 52 -3.69 2.95 -12.35
CA LEU A 52 -2.51 3.19 -11.53
C LEU A 52 -2.62 2.42 -10.22
N VAL A 53 -1.58 1.67 -9.84
CA VAL A 53 -1.48 1.05 -8.52
C VAL A 53 -0.29 1.60 -7.73
N PHE A 54 -0.53 2.02 -6.50
CA PHE A 54 0.49 2.36 -5.52
C PHE A 54 0.75 1.16 -4.62
N ILE A 55 2.01 0.72 -4.55
CA ILE A 55 2.44 -0.36 -3.66
C ILE A 55 3.35 0.23 -2.58
N GLY A 56 2.80 0.35 -1.38
CA GLY A 56 3.54 0.71 -0.17
C GLY A 56 4.03 -0.51 0.59
N MET A 57 5.00 -0.31 1.48
CA MET A 57 5.48 -1.40 2.35
C MET A 57 4.99 -1.31 3.78
N ASN A 58 4.67 -0.12 4.25
CA ASN A 58 4.42 0.08 5.66
C ASN A 58 3.04 -0.45 6.03
N PRO A 59 2.92 -1.15 7.17
CA PRO A 59 1.65 -1.26 7.87
C PRO A 59 1.04 0.12 8.04
N SER A 60 -0.27 0.21 7.83
CA SER A 60 -0.98 1.48 7.93
C SER A 60 -1.97 1.41 9.07
N THR A 61 -1.95 2.43 9.94
CA THR A 61 -2.91 2.58 11.03
C THR A 61 -4.26 3.13 10.55
N ALA A 62 -4.43 3.23 9.24
CA ALA A 62 -5.54 3.87 8.56
C ALA A 62 -6.82 3.05 8.67
N ALA A 63 -7.40 3.05 9.88
CA ALA A 63 -8.78 2.64 10.05
C ALA A 63 -9.74 3.53 9.25
N ASN A 64 -9.29 4.69 8.73
CA ASN A 64 -10.05 5.66 7.93
C ASN A 64 -9.28 6.05 6.64
N PHE A 65 -9.35 5.27 5.56
CA PHE A 65 -9.03 5.75 4.20
C PHE A 65 -10.18 6.61 3.63
N ALA A 66 -10.87 7.38 4.47
CA ALA A 66 -11.88 8.30 3.98
C ALA A 66 -11.15 9.57 3.50
N PRO A 67 -11.24 9.95 2.21
CA PRO A 67 -10.54 11.09 1.66
C PRO A 67 -10.94 12.45 2.28
N ARG A 68 -11.85 12.47 3.26
CA ARG A 68 -12.56 13.68 3.72
C ARG A 68 -13.03 13.66 5.18
N THR A 69 -12.47 12.83 6.06
CA THR A 69 -12.79 12.88 7.50
C THR A 69 -11.55 13.13 8.35
N GLU A 70 -11.74 13.84 9.45
CA GLU A 70 -10.74 14.04 10.49
C GLU A 70 -10.18 12.67 10.95
N GLY A 71 -8.85 12.50 10.93
CA GLY A 71 -8.20 11.21 11.24
C GLY A 71 -7.93 10.28 10.05
N GLY A 72 -8.06 10.76 8.81
CA GLY A 72 -7.67 10.02 7.60
C GLY A 72 -6.16 9.75 7.49
N ASP A 73 -5.79 8.74 6.70
CA ASP A 73 -4.37 8.43 6.43
C ASP A 73 -3.68 9.52 5.60
N PRO A 74 -2.66 10.20 6.15
CA PRO A 74 -1.98 11.29 5.44
C PRO A 74 -1.28 10.83 4.15
N THR A 75 -0.93 9.54 4.03
CA THR A 75 -0.29 8.99 2.82
C THR A 75 -1.31 8.92 1.69
N THR A 76 -2.47 8.34 1.97
CA THR A 76 -3.61 8.22 1.05
C THR A 76 -4.13 9.57 0.62
N GLU A 77 -4.43 10.45 1.56
CA GLU A 77 -4.92 11.80 1.25
C GLU A 77 -3.97 12.53 0.30
N ARG A 78 -2.65 12.40 0.53
CA ARG A 78 -1.64 12.99 -0.34
C ARG A 78 -1.64 12.39 -1.73
N ILE A 79 -1.70 11.07 -1.87
CA ILE A 79 -1.72 10.41 -3.18
C ILE A 79 -2.93 10.85 -4.00
N LEU A 80 -4.11 10.90 -3.38
CA LEU A 80 -5.36 11.24 -4.08
C LEU A 80 -5.42 12.71 -4.52
N ASN A 81 -4.68 13.59 -3.86
CA ASN A 81 -4.69 15.04 -4.10
C ASN A 81 -3.42 15.58 -4.80
N TYR A 82 -2.39 14.76 -5.04
CA TYR A 82 -1.19 15.22 -5.73
C TYR A 82 -1.44 15.35 -7.23
N ASP A 83 -1.03 16.46 -7.84
CA ASP A 83 -1.38 16.78 -9.22
C ASP A 83 -0.94 15.72 -10.23
N ASP A 84 0.25 15.13 -10.06
CA ASP A 84 0.75 14.06 -10.94
C ASP A 84 -0.13 12.78 -10.86
N PHE A 85 -0.84 12.58 -9.76
CA PHE A 85 -1.63 11.37 -9.46
C PHE A 85 -3.09 11.64 -9.21
N LYS A 86 -3.59 12.80 -9.63
CA LYS A 86 -5.01 13.12 -9.48
C LYS A 86 -5.84 12.05 -10.19
N ILE A 87 -6.89 11.53 -9.54
CA ILE A 87 -7.80 10.52 -10.14
C ILE A 87 -8.28 10.95 -11.53
N GLY A 88 -8.44 12.26 -11.79
CA GLY A 88 -8.82 12.79 -13.10
C GLY A 88 -7.83 12.48 -14.24
N ASN A 89 -6.59 12.12 -13.93
CA ASN A 89 -5.55 11.76 -14.91
C ASN A 89 -5.54 10.26 -15.24
N TYR A 90 -6.24 9.42 -14.47
CA TYR A 90 -6.22 7.95 -14.59
C TYR A 90 -7.64 7.40 -14.65
N CYS A 91 -7.82 6.21 -15.23
CA CYS A 91 -9.12 5.53 -15.25
C CYS A 91 -9.48 5.11 -13.81
N GLN A 92 -8.51 4.60 -13.08
CA GLN A 92 -8.68 4.17 -11.71
C GLN A 92 -7.35 4.18 -10.96
N MET A 93 -7.41 4.39 -9.65
CA MET A 93 -6.27 4.27 -8.75
C MET A 93 -6.51 3.22 -7.68
N THR A 94 -5.48 2.42 -7.40
CA THR A 94 -5.47 1.48 -6.27
C THR A 94 -4.28 1.78 -5.37
N ILE A 95 -4.46 1.79 -4.05
CA ILE A 95 -3.40 1.98 -3.06
C ILE A 95 -3.39 0.75 -2.15
N ILE A 96 -2.29 0.02 -2.11
CA ILE A 96 -2.13 -1.19 -1.32
C ILE A 96 -0.80 -1.19 -0.56
N ASN A 97 -0.78 -1.75 0.64
CA ASN A 97 0.47 -2.03 1.36
C ASN A 97 0.80 -3.51 1.29
N LEU A 98 2.08 -3.87 1.11
CA LEU A 98 2.57 -5.26 1.12
C LEU A 98 2.27 -6.01 2.42
N ILE A 99 2.05 -5.25 3.50
CA ILE A 99 1.67 -5.76 4.80
C ILE A 99 0.39 -5.00 5.20
N PRO A 100 -0.80 -5.58 4.94
CA PRO A 100 -2.11 -5.00 5.18
C PRO A 100 -2.48 -5.13 6.66
N LEU A 101 -1.61 -4.64 7.53
CA LEU A 101 -1.83 -4.67 8.95
C LEU A 101 -2.33 -3.31 9.42
N ILE A 102 -3.50 -3.33 10.05
CA ILE A 102 -4.03 -2.21 10.81
C ILE A 102 -3.81 -2.48 12.29
N GLY A 103 -3.01 -1.61 12.89
CA GLY A 103 -2.94 -1.40 14.33
C GLY A 103 -2.99 0.10 14.58
N GLN A 104 -3.44 0.56 15.74
CA GLN A 104 -3.34 1.98 16.05
C GLN A 104 -1.95 2.29 16.61
N SER A 105 -1.47 3.51 16.37
CA SER A 105 -0.24 3.97 17.04
C SER A 105 -0.43 3.87 18.55
N GLU A 106 0.63 3.60 19.30
CA GLU A 106 0.58 3.48 20.77
C GLU A 106 -0.01 4.71 21.49
N LYS A 107 -0.13 5.85 20.78
CA LYS A 107 -0.74 7.08 21.29
C LYS A 107 -2.27 7.09 21.26
N SER A 108 -2.91 6.13 20.59
CA SER A 108 -4.37 6.05 20.56
C SER A 108 -4.89 5.46 21.86
N LYS A 109 -5.69 6.25 22.60
CA LYS A 109 -6.26 5.86 23.89
C LYS A 109 -7.48 4.93 23.76
N THR A 110 -7.97 4.67 22.54
CA THR A 110 -9.29 4.09 22.30
C THR A 110 -9.28 2.73 21.60
N SER A 111 -8.13 2.17 21.22
CA SER A 111 -8.05 0.78 20.76
C SER A 111 -6.96 -0.02 21.46
N SER A 112 -7.20 -1.32 21.60
CA SER A 112 -6.30 -2.28 22.24
C SER A 112 -5.27 -2.90 21.29
N LYS A 113 -5.37 -2.68 19.97
CA LYS A 113 -4.58 -3.41 18.97
C LYS A 113 -3.38 -2.59 18.49
N LYS A 114 -2.20 -2.90 19.03
CA LYS A 114 -0.91 -2.36 18.57
C LYS A 114 -0.55 -2.96 17.21
N LEU A 115 0.23 -2.23 16.41
CA LEU A 115 0.91 -2.84 15.26
C LEU A 115 1.85 -3.95 15.76
N PRO A 116 1.91 -5.11 15.07
CA PRO A 116 2.84 -6.17 15.47
C PRO A 116 4.28 -5.68 15.34
N THR A 117 5.13 -6.17 16.25
CA THR A 117 6.53 -5.79 16.30
C THR A 117 7.40 -6.92 15.79
N TRP A 118 8.50 -6.56 15.11
CA TRP A 118 9.48 -7.55 14.65
C TRP A 118 10.31 -8.14 15.81
N SER A 119 10.30 -7.48 16.97
CA SER A 119 11.06 -7.86 18.16
C SER A 119 10.44 -9.02 18.94
N ASP A 120 9.19 -9.38 18.65
CA ASP A 120 8.49 -10.50 19.29
C ASP A 120 8.08 -11.55 18.24
N GLU A 121 8.13 -12.83 18.60
CA GLU A 121 7.90 -13.94 17.65
C GLU A 121 6.46 -13.98 17.11
N ALA A 122 5.47 -13.55 17.90
CA ALA A 122 4.08 -13.51 17.47
C ALA A 122 3.88 -12.43 16.39
N GLY A 123 4.39 -11.23 16.63
CA GLY A 123 4.33 -10.11 15.69
C GLY A 123 5.14 -10.37 14.42
N LYS A 124 6.31 -11.01 14.53
CA LYS A 124 7.08 -11.48 13.38
C LYS A 124 6.27 -12.48 12.53
N LYS A 125 5.64 -13.48 13.17
CA LYS A 125 4.80 -14.45 12.48
C LYS A 125 3.63 -13.77 11.77
N GLU A 126 2.95 -12.82 12.43
CA GLU A 126 1.84 -12.07 11.84
C GLU A 126 2.25 -11.24 10.62
N ILE A 127 3.42 -10.59 10.68
CA ILE A 127 4.00 -9.87 9.54
C ILE A 127 4.28 -10.83 8.37
N GLN A 128 4.84 -12.01 8.66
CA GLN A 128 5.15 -13.02 7.64
C GLN A 128 3.91 -13.65 7.01
N ASP A 129 2.90 -13.99 7.82
CA ASP A 129 1.63 -14.55 7.35
C ASP A 129 0.89 -13.54 6.44
N SER A 130 0.84 -12.27 6.85
CA SER A 130 0.19 -11.19 6.09
C SER A 130 0.84 -10.94 4.74
N TYR A 131 2.16 -11.08 4.68
CA TYR A 131 2.91 -10.99 3.44
C TYR A 131 2.45 -12.04 2.42
N TRP A 132 2.27 -13.31 2.83
CA TRP A 132 1.84 -14.37 1.91
C TRP A 132 0.52 -14.05 1.23
N VAL A 133 -0.49 -13.66 2.01
CA VAL A 133 -1.81 -13.29 1.50
C VAL A 133 -1.69 -12.13 0.52
N THR A 134 -0.91 -11.11 0.87
CA THR A 134 -0.80 -9.87 0.08
C THR A 134 -0.07 -10.05 -1.24
N ARG A 135 0.84 -11.02 -1.33
CA ARG A 135 1.46 -11.38 -2.61
C ARG A 135 0.43 -11.85 -3.61
N GLU A 136 -0.47 -12.74 -3.19
CA GLU A 136 -1.50 -13.27 -4.09
C GLU A 136 -2.48 -12.19 -4.52
N VAL A 137 -2.80 -11.28 -3.60
CA VAL A 137 -3.56 -10.07 -3.86
C VAL A 137 -2.92 -9.19 -4.94
N ILE A 138 -1.64 -8.84 -4.78
CA ILE A 138 -0.97 -7.91 -5.68
C ILE A 138 -0.83 -8.51 -7.08
N LYS A 139 -0.65 -9.83 -7.20
CA LYS A 139 -0.67 -10.51 -8.50
C LYS A 139 -1.98 -10.28 -9.26
N LEU A 140 -3.11 -10.14 -8.56
CA LEU A 140 -4.40 -9.87 -9.20
C LEU A 140 -4.49 -8.40 -9.63
N ILE A 141 -4.16 -7.48 -8.72
CA ILE A 141 -4.24 -6.03 -9.00
C ILE A 141 -3.28 -5.63 -10.12
N VAL A 142 -2.03 -6.11 -10.08
CA VAL A 142 -1.00 -5.75 -11.06
C VAL A 142 -1.39 -6.18 -12.47
N LYS A 143 -2.07 -7.32 -12.64
CA LYS A 143 -2.56 -7.79 -13.95
C LYS A 143 -3.55 -6.82 -14.61
N GLU A 144 -4.32 -6.07 -13.83
CA GLU A 144 -5.28 -5.07 -14.32
C GLU A 144 -4.69 -3.66 -14.38
N SER A 145 -3.47 -3.48 -13.87
CA SER A 145 -2.77 -2.19 -13.84
C SER A 145 -1.97 -1.93 -15.11
N HIS A 146 -1.84 -0.66 -15.46
CA HIS A 146 -0.97 -0.18 -16.52
C HIS A 146 0.33 0.38 -15.94
N THR A 147 0.20 1.08 -14.81
CA THR A 147 1.32 1.72 -14.11
C THR A 147 1.37 1.27 -12.66
N VAL A 148 2.55 0.92 -12.19
CA VAL A 148 2.84 0.55 -10.80
C VAL A 148 3.77 1.60 -10.20
N HIS A 149 3.30 2.31 -9.18
CA HIS A 149 4.09 3.25 -8.41
C HIS A 149 4.57 2.60 -7.09
N LEU A 150 5.88 2.52 -6.89
CA LEU A 150 6.45 1.96 -5.65
C LEU A 150 6.70 3.06 -4.61
N MET A 151 6.35 2.82 -3.34
CA MET A 151 6.44 3.84 -2.28
C MET A 151 6.85 3.27 -0.90
N TRP A 152 7.94 2.51 -0.83
CA TRP A 152 8.30 1.78 0.39
C TRP A 152 9.11 2.56 1.44
N GLY A 153 9.71 3.70 1.09
CA GLY A 153 10.64 4.45 1.94
C GLY A 153 11.98 3.76 2.21
N CYS A 154 12.78 4.36 3.10
CA CYS A 154 14.10 3.82 3.46
C CYS A 154 14.00 2.44 4.16
N PRO A 155 14.84 1.45 3.79
CA PRO A 155 14.94 0.17 4.49
C PRO A 155 15.28 0.33 5.99
N SER A 156 16.11 1.33 6.32
CA SER A 156 16.51 1.67 7.70
C SER A 156 15.50 2.54 8.44
N SER A 157 14.23 2.55 8.01
CA SER A 157 13.16 3.27 8.70
C SER A 157 12.87 2.67 10.08
N ARG A 158 11.92 3.23 10.82
CA ARG A 158 11.41 2.70 12.10
C ARG A 158 10.83 1.26 12.04
N PHE A 159 10.88 0.63 10.88
CA PHE A 159 10.39 -0.70 10.58
C PHE A 159 11.58 -1.62 10.28
N PRO A 160 12.28 -2.13 11.31
CA PRO A 160 13.55 -2.86 11.15
C PRO A 160 13.39 -4.15 10.33
N TRP A 161 12.20 -4.72 10.28
CA TRP A 161 11.85 -5.90 9.48
C TRP A 161 12.03 -5.68 7.96
N LYS A 162 11.98 -4.43 7.47
CA LYS A 162 12.10 -4.15 6.04
C LYS A 162 13.39 -4.66 5.45
N LYS A 163 14.50 -4.56 6.18
CA LYS A 163 15.81 -5.03 5.70
C LYS A 163 15.79 -6.52 5.36
N ASP A 164 15.01 -7.29 6.11
CA ASP A 164 14.91 -8.74 5.98
C ASP A 164 13.88 -9.14 4.91
N VAL A 165 12.79 -8.38 4.78
CA VAL A 165 11.67 -8.69 3.86
C VAL A 165 11.88 -8.11 2.45
N LEU A 166 12.53 -6.95 2.32
CA LEU A 166 12.73 -6.25 1.05
C LEU A 166 13.40 -7.08 -0.04
N PRO A 167 14.48 -7.83 0.22
CA PRO A 167 15.13 -8.61 -0.84
C PRO A 167 14.18 -9.62 -1.49
N PHE A 168 13.36 -10.30 -0.67
CA PHE A 168 12.37 -11.25 -1.16
C PHE A 168 11.23 -10.56 -1.92
N VAL A 169 10.75 -9.44 -1.39
CA VAL A 169 9.73 -8.61 -2.04
C VAL A 169 10.20 -8.10 -3.39
N LYS A 170 11.41 -7.54 -3.47
CA LYS A 170 12.00 -6.99 -4.69
C LYS A 170 12.07 -8.05 -5.78
N LYS A 171 12.62 -9.22 -5.44
CA LYS A 171 12.68 -10.36 -6.35
C LYS A 171 11.28 -10.77 -6.83
N TRP A 172 10.34 -10.91 -5.92
CA TRP A 172 8.97 -11.32 -6.28
C TRP A 172 8.22 -10.26 -7.10
N LEU A 173 8.36 -8.97 -6.81
CA LEU A 173 7.78 -7.89 -7.61
C LEU A 173 8.38 -7.85 -9.01
N HIS A 174 9.68 -8.07 -9.13
CA HIS A 174 10.36 -8.18 -10.43
C HIS A 174 9.80 -9.35 -11.27
N GLU A 175 9.46 -10.47 -10.63
CA GLU A 175 8.84 -11.63 -11.30
C GLU A 175 7.35 -11.39 -11.62
N THR A 176 6.67 -10.53 -10.86
CA THR A 176 5.22 -10.29 -10.98
C THR A 176 4.89 -9.18 -11.97
N ILE A 177 5.73 -8.15 -12.02
CA ILE A 177 5.54 -7.00 -12.89
C ILE A 177 6.29 -7.26 -14.19
N THR A 178 5.55 -7.64 -15.23
CA THR A 178 6.15 -8.02 -16.52
C THR A 178 5.96 -6.95 -17.59
N ASN A 179 4.80 -6.30 -17.62
CA ASN A 179 4.40 -5.41 -18.72
C ASN A 179 4.00 -4.01 -18.25
N GLN A 180 3.92 -3.79 -16.93
CA GLN A 180 3.51 -2.50 -16.39
C GLN A 180 4.65 -1.50 -16.46
N ASN A 181 4.30 -0.23 -16.65
CA ASN A 181 5.23 0.86 -16.42
C ASN A 181 5.50 0.99 -14.91
N VAL A 182 6.74 0.83 -14.48
CA VAL A 182 7.10 0.92 -13.05
C VAL A 182 7.76 2.24 -12.77
N GLN A 183 7.18 2.97 -11.82
CA GLN A 183 7.58 4.32 -11.49
C GLN A 183 7.82 4.47 -9.99
N ALA A 184 8.70 5.38 -9.61
CA ALA A 184 8.87 5.80 -8.22
C ALA A 184 9.53 7.17 -8.13
N PHE A 185 9.12 7.95 -7.13
CA PHE A 185 9.97 9.06 -6.68
C PHE A 185 11.08 8.51 -5.80
N LEU A 186 12.34 8.82 -6.11
CA LEU A 186 13.48 8.31 -5.36
C LEU A 186 14.00 9.31 -4.33
N SER A 187 14.32 8.80 -3.14
CA SER A 187 15.11 9.53 -2.15
C SER A 187 16.55 9.76 -2.67
N LYS A 188 17.31 10.64 -2.00
CA LYS A 188 18.75 10.83 -2.32
C LYS A 188 19.58 9.54 -2.23
N LYS A 189 19.10 8.53 -1.48
CA LYS A 189 19.75 7.22 -1.32
C LYS A 189 19.27 6.18 -2.34
N GLY A 190 18.44 6.56 -3.31
CA GLY A 190 17.93 5.67 -4.37
C GLY A 190 16.65 4.91 -4.01
N HIS A 191 16.18 4.95 -2.76
CA HIS A 191 14.98 4.19 -2.39
C HIS A 191 13.68 4.91 -2.79
N PRO A 192 12.66 4.19 -3.31
CA PRO A 192 11.29 4.68 -3.46
C PRO A 192 10.78 5.41 -2.21
N LEU A 193 10.28 6.62 -2.42
CA LEU A 193 9.95 7.55 -1.37
C LEU A 193 8.52 7.32 -0.88
N HIS A 194 8.31 7.44 0.43
CA HIS A 194 7.00 7.26 1.04
C HIS A 194 6.34 8.64 1.29
N PRO A 195 5.14 8.93 0.75
CA PRO A 195 4.61 10.30 0.73
C PRO A 195 4.19 10.82 2.12
N GLY A 196 3.74 9.95 3.03
CA GLY A 196 3.29 10.33 4.37
C GLY A 196 4.36 10.95 5.30
N PHE A 197 5.60 10.45 5.27
CA PHE A 197 6.65 10.86 6.22
C PHE A 197 7.54 12.02 5.76
N GLY A 198 7.29 12.54 4.55
CA GLY A 198 8.13 13.55 3.93
C GLY A 198 7.47 14.86 3.55
N GLY A 199 6.15 14.86 3.38
CA GLY A 199 5.44 15.94 2.72
C GLY A 199 5.55 15.83 1.20
N ILE A 200 4.54 16.34 0.50
CA ILE A 200 4.49 16.47 -0.96
C ILE A 200 5.70 17.24 -1.52
N LYS A 201 6.29 18.12 -0.69
CA LYS A 201 7.57 18.81 -0.93
C LYS A 201 8.75 17.89 -1.23
N GLN A 202 8.71 16.64 -0.77
CA GLN A 202 9.76 15.67 -1.09
C GLN A 202 9.55 15.01 -2.45
N TRP A 203 8.38 15.15 -3.06
CA TRP A 203 8.04 14.70 -4.42
C TRP A 203 8.21 15.87 -5.40
N GLU A 204 7.85 17.08 -4.97
CA GLU A 204 8.08 18.32 -5.72
C GLU A 204 9.56 18.47 -6.13
N GLY A 205 9.81 18.63 -7.42
CA GLY A 205 11.15 18.77 -7.98
C GLY A 205 11.99 17.48 -7.96
N LYS A 206 11.41 16.32 -7.63
CA LYS A 206 12.03 15.02 -7.87
C LYS A 206 11.66 14.51 -9.25
N THR A 207 12.67 13.98 -9.93
CA THR A 207 12.45 13.25 -11.17
C THR A 207 11.87 11.89 -10.84
N LEU A 208 10.76 11.57 -11.49
CA LEU A 208 10.21 10.22 -11.52
C LEU A 208 11.25 9.30 -12.17
N ALA A 209 11.61 8.23 -11.47
CA ALA A 209 12.39 7.16 -12.09
C ALA A 209 11.42 6.20 -12.76
N ASP A 210 11.69 5.88 -14.02
CA ASP A 210 10.87 5.02 -14.87
C ASP A 210 11.73 3.84 -15.38
N ASP A 211 12.04 2.89 -14.49
CA ASP A 211 12.68 1.60 -14.85
C ASP A 211 12.58 0.61 -13.68
N VAL A 212 11.85 -0.48 -13.88
CA VAL A 212 11.64 -1.53 -12.87
C VAL A 212 12.94 -2.14 -12.35
N ARG A 213 13.95 -2.35 -13.20
CA ARG A 213 15.22 -2.98 -12.79
C ARG A 213 16.00 -2.04 -11.89
N PHE A 214 16.18 -0.80 -12.32
CA PHE A 214 16.83 0.22 -11.51
C PHE A 214 16.14 0.41 -10.16
N ILE A 215 14.81 0.52 -10.14
CA ILE A 215 14.05 0.79 -8.92
C ILE A 215 14.05 -0.42 -7.97
N LEU A 216 13.97 -1.65 -8.48
CA LEU A 216 13.96 -2.84 -7.63
C LEU A 216 15.37 -3.24 -7.17
N GLU A 217 16.42 -2.85 -7.89
CA GLU A 217 17.82 -3.13 -7.52
C GLU A 217 18.40 -2.09 -6.54
N THR A 218 17.85 -0.87 -6.46
CA THR A 218 18.26 0.24 -5.55
C THR A 218 17.56 0.28 -4.20
#